data_AF-A0A7Y0XCL2-F1
#
_entry.id   AF-A0A7Y0XCL2-F1
#
_cell.length_a   1.000
_cell.length_b   1.000
_cell.length_c   1.000
_cell.angle_alpha   90.00
_cell.angle_beta   90.00
_cell.angle_gamma   90.00
#
_symmetry.space_group_name_H-M   'P 1'
#
loop_
_entity.id
_entity.type
_entity.pdbx_description
1 polymer ?
#
loop_
_entity_poly.entity_id
_entity_poly.type
_entity_poly.pdbx_seq_one_letter_code
_entity_poly.pdbx_strand_id
1 'polypeptide(L)'
;ADLSGKKVGLQAGSALLARLPELKAMLEKTGGKLGPVVEYPSDPEAYADLANKRLDYVINVVISVNDLAKAKPKVFAKGLAVS
;
A
#
# COMPACT_ATOMS: atom_id res chain seq x y z
N ALA A 1 0.98 0.93 15.42
CA ALA A 1 0.63 0.56 14.03
C ALA A 1 1.83 0.77 13.11
N ASP A 2 2.44 -0.31 12.62
CA ASP A 2 3.65 -0.29 11.78
C ASP A 2 3.55 0.53 10.49
N LEU A 3 2.35 0.94 10.07
CA LEU A 3 2.10 1.71 8.85
C LEU A 3 1.81 3.20 9.12
N SER A 4 1.83 3.63 10.39
CA SER A 4 1.50 5.00 10.79
C SER A 4 2.55 6.01 10.28
N GLY A 5 2.11 7.01 9.51
CA GLY A 5 2.96 8.08 8.97
C GLY A 5 3.88 7.64 7.83
N LYS A 6 3.79 6.38 7.41
CA LYS A 6 4.60 5.80 6.34
C LYS A 6 4.07 6.17 4.96
N LYS A 7 4.96 6.29 3.97
CA LYS A 7 4.61 6.63 2.60
C LYS A 7 3.85 5.49 1.93
N VAL A 8 2.66 5.81 1.43
CA VAL A 8 1.78 4.84 0.79
C VAL A 8 1.73 5.05 -0.71
N GLY A 9 1.83 3.95 -1.45
CA GLY A 9 1.75 3.93 -2.90
C GLY A 9 0.44 3.31 -3.35
N LEU A 10 -0.18 3.90 -4.36
CA LEU A 10 -1.29 3.27 -5.08
C LEU A 10 -1.28 3.68 -6.54
N GLN A 11 -1.97 2.93 -7.38
CA GLN A 11 -2.19 3.33 -8.75
C GLN A 11 -3.21 4.50 -8.81
N ALA A 12 -2.82 5.58 -9.48
CA ALA A 12 -3.65 6.75 -9.79
C ALA A 12 -4.92 6.32 -10.53
N GLY A 13 -6.07 6.89 -10.15
CA GLY A 13 -7.35 6.57 -10.79
C GLY A 13 -7.90 5.18 -10.47
N SER A 14 -7.29 4.43 -9.55
CA SER A 14 -7.84 3.16 -9.07
C SER A 14 -9.03 3.36 -8.15
N ALA A 15 -9.91 2.36 -8.07
CA ALA A 15 -10.98 2.32 -7.08
C ALA A 15 -10.46 2.40 -5.62
N LEU A 16 -9.19 2.03 -5.39
CA LEU A 16 -8.50 2.14 -4.10
C LEU A 16 -8.31 3.60 -3.64
N LEU A 17 -8.26 4.55 -4.57
CA LEU A 17 -8.13 5.98 -4.25
C LEU A 17 -9.38 6.48 -3.52
N ALA A 18 -10.56 6.03 -3.93
CA ALA A 18 -11.82 6.30 -3.23
C ALA A 18 -11.89 5.62 -1.84
N ARG A 19 -11.08 4.57 -1.61
CA ARG A 19 -10.98 3.85 -0.33
C ARG A 19 -9.88 4.40 0.60
N LEU A 20 -9.06 5.35 0.14
CA LEU A 20 -8.07 6.03 0.99
C LEU A 20 -8.65 6.63 2.27
N PRO A 21 -9.79 7.37 2.27
CA PRO A 21 -10.37 7.89 3.50
C PRO A 21 -10.85 6.78 4.44
N GLU A 22 -11.36 5.66 3.92
CA GLU A 22 -11.74 4.50 4.73
C GLU A 22 -10.50 3.84 5.35
N LEU A 23 -9.45 3.64 4.57
CA LEU A 23 -8.17 3.15 5.08
C LEU A 23 -7.58 4.07 6.14
N LYS A 24 -7.64 5.39 5.92
CA LYS A 24 -7.21 6.37 6.91
C LYS A 24 -7.97 6.19 8.21
N ALA A 25 -9.29 6.08 8.17
CA ALA A 25 -10.11 5.85 9.36
C ALA A 25 -9.76 4.52 10.06
N MET A 26 -9.48 3.45 9.31
CA MET A 26 -9.04 2.17 9.87
C MET A 26 -7.63 2.26 10.50
N LEU A 27 -6.70 2.96 9.85
CA LEU A 27 -5.37 3.23 10.40
C LEU A 27 -5.50 4.03 11.69
N GLU A 28 -6.33 5.08 11.72
CA GLU A 28 -6.63 5.89 12.91
C GLU A 28 -7.22 5.04 14.04
N LYS A 29 -8.17 4.14 13.75
CA LYS A 29 -8.70 3.18 14.73
C LYS A 29 -7.64 2.21 15.27
N THR A 30 -6.66 1.86 14.45
CA THR A 30 -5.55 0.98 14.83
C THR A 30 -4.41 1.75 15.53
N GLY A 31 -4.61 3.05 15.81
CA GLY A 31 -3.61 3.92 16.44
C GLY A 31 -2.50 4.36 15.49
N GLY A 32 -2.77 4.40 14.19
CA GLY A 32 -1.89 4.90 13.15
C GLY A 32 -2.45 6.10 12.39
N LYS A 33 -1.66 6.72 11.51
CA LYS A 33 -2.10 7.79 10.62
C LYS A 33 -1.74 7.47 9.19
N LEU A 34 -2.62 7.84 8.25
CA LEU A 34 -2.27 7.81 6.83
C LEU A 34 -1.12 8.79 6.59
N GLY A 35 0.00 8.27 6.06
CA GLY A 35 1.15 9.08 5.68
C GLY A 35 0.98 9.72 4.30
N PRO A 36 2.08 10.18 3.68
CA PRO A 36 2.05 10.77 2.36
C PRO A 36 1.60 9.73 1.33
N VAL A 37 0.63 10.12 0.51
CA VAL A 37 0.09 9.29 -0.57
C VAL A 37 0.84 9.61 -1.85
N VAL A 38 1.35 8.59 -2.52
CA VAL A 38 2.02 8.69 -3.81
C VAL A 38 1.21 7.89 -4.82
N GLU A 39 0.76 8.59 -5.84
CA GLU A 39 -0.02 8.02 -6.93
C GLU A 39 0.91 7.65 -8.08
N TYR A 40 0.84 6.39 -8.51
CA TYR A 40 1.63 5.85 -9.60
C TYR A 40 0.76 5.63 -10.83
N PRO A 41 1.27 5.80 -12.06
CA PRO A 41 0.51 5.47 -13.26
C PRO A 41 0.18 3.97 -13.32
N SER A 42 1.09 3.12 -12.82
CA SER A 42 0.96 1.67 -12.86
C SER A 42 1.43 1.01 -11.55
N ASP A 43 0.78 -0.09 -11.15
CA ASP A 43 1.21 -0.95 -10.05
C ASP A 43 2.70 -1.37 -10.06
N PRO A 44 3.29 -1.82 -11.19
CA PRO A 44 4.71 -2.19 -11.23
C PRO A 44 5.66 -1.06 -10.84
N GLU A 45 5.32 0.20 -11.11
CA GLU A 45 6.13 1.35 -10.68
C GLU A 45 6.06 1.51 -9.16
N ALA A 46 4.88 1.39 -8.57
CA ALA A 46 4.71 1.43 -7.12
C ALA A 46 5.50 0.30 -6.43
N TYR A 47 5.51 -0.90 -7.01
CA TYR A 47 6.29 -2.03 -6.50
C TYR A 47 7.79 -1.81 -6.63
N ALA A 48 8.24 -1.17 -7.71
CA ALA A 48 9.64 -0.81 -7.88
C ALA A 48 10.09 0.19 -6.81
N ASP A 49 9.28 1.21 -6.52
CA ASP A 49 9.58 2.19 -5.47
C ASP A 49 9.55 1.58 -4.06
N LEU A 50 8.62 0.65 -3.82
CA LEU A 50 8.56 -0.15 -2.60
C LEU A 50 9.82 -1.01 -2.43
N ALA A 51 10.25 -1.70 -3.48
CA ALA A 51 11.48 -2.50 -3.47
C ALA A 51 12.73 -1.65 -3.25
N ASN A 52 12.74 -0.42 -3.75
CA ASN A 52 13.82 0.55 -3.57
C ASN A 52 13.77 1.28 -2.22
N LYS A 53 12.82 0.96 -1.33
CA LYS A 53 12.56 1.67 -0.06
C LYS A 53 12.30 3.17 -0.24
N ARG A 54 11.92 3.62 -1.44
CA ARG A 54 11.37 4.97 -1.64
C ARG A 54 9.98 5.11 -1.05
N LEU A 55 9.31 3.96 -0.97
CA LEU A 55 7.96 3.83 -0.50
C LEU A 55 7.91 2.76 0.58
N ASP A 56 7.08 2.98 1.60
CA ASP A 56 7.02 2.09 2.75
C ASP A 56 6.05 0.93 2.55
N TYR A 57 4.92 1.16 1.89
CA TYR A 57 3.92 0.13 1.59
C TYR A 57 2.99 0.51 0.43
N VAL A 58 2.61 -0.47 -0.40
CA VAL A 58 1.65 -0.26 -1.50
C VAL A 58 0.30 -0.86 -1.12
N ILE A 59 -0.77 -0.13 -1.37
CA ILE A 59 -2.14 -0.67 -1.29
C ILE A 59 -2.49 -1.23 -2.65
N ASN A 60 -2.81 -2.50 -2.71
CA ASN A 60 -3.42 -3.12 -3.87
C ASN A 60 -4.44 -4.17 -3.42
N VAL A 61 -5.23 -4.70 -4.37
CA VAL A 61 -6.16 -5.79 -4.13
C VAL A 61 -5.43 -7.04 -3.65
N VAL A 62 -6.11 -7.82 -2.82
CA VAL A 62 -5.56 -9.03 -2.20
C VAL A 62 -4.97 -10.01 -3.22
N ILE A 63 -5.54 -10.09 -4.42
CA ILE A 63 -5.08 -10.97 -5.49
C ILE A 63 -3.66 -10.56 -5.93
N SER A 64 -3.47 -9.30 -6.31
CA SER A 64 -2.18 -8.76 -6.73
C SER A 64 -1.14 -8.84 -5.61
N VAL A 65 -1.53 -8.56 -4.37
CA VAL A 65 -0.61 -8.67 -3.21
C VAL A 65 -0.15 -10.11 -2.99
N ASN A 66 -1.05 -11.09 -3.12
CA ASN A 66 -0.68 -12.50 -3.00
C ASN A 66 0.22 -12.95 -4.15
N ASP A 67 -0.07 -12.53 -5.38
CA ASP A 67 0.77 -12.84 -6.53
C ASP A 67 2.17 -12.24 -6.37
N LEU A 68 2.26 -10.97 -5.95
CA LEU A 68 3.53 -10.29 -5.74
C LEU A 68 4.36 -10.91 -4.60
N ALA A 69 3.71 -11.23 -3.48
CA ALA A 69 4.35 -11.92 -2.36
C ALA A 69 4.81 -13.34 -2.77
N LYS A 70 4.13 -14.02 -3.69
CA LYS A 70 4.58 -15.30 -4.25
C LYS A 70 5.72 -15.14 -5.26
N ALA A 71 5.66 -14.10 -6.10
CA ALA A 71 6.66 -13.83 -7.13
C ALA A 71 7.99 -13.35 -6.52
N LYS A 72 7.95 -12.53 -5.48
CA LYS A 72 9.13 -12.05 -4.76
C LYS A 72 8.93 -12.02 -3.22
N PRO A 73 8.87 -13.18 -2.57
CA PRO A 73 8.64 -13.30 -1.12
C PRO A 73 9.77 -12.71 -0.26
N LYS A 74 10.97 -12.57 -0.83
CA LYS A 74 12.12 -11.95 -0.16
C LYS A 74 12.11 -10.42 -0.21
N VAL A 75 11.29 -9.84 -1.06
CA VAL A 75 11.23 -8.38 -1.28
C VAL A 75 9.92 -7.82 -0.76
N PHE A 76 8.81 -8.52 -1.00
CA PHE A 76 7.48 -8.10 -0.61
C PHE A 76 6.90 -9.02 0.47
N ALA A 77 6.26 -8.39 1.45
CA ALA A 77 5.49 -9.07 2.48
C ALA A 77 4.02 -8.62 2.38
N LYS A 78 3.11 -9.56 2.65
CA LYS A 78 1.69 -9.25 2.72
C LYS A 78 1.43 -8.35 3.94
N GLY A 79 0.83 -7.20 3.69
CA GLY A 79 0.45 -6.23 4.73
C GLY A 79 -0.91 -6.52 5.37
N LEU A 80 -1.42 -5.51 6.08
CA LEU A 80 -2.74 -5.51 6.70
C LEU A 80 -3.84 -5.51 5.64
N ALA A 81 -4.86 -6.36 5.83
CA ALA A 81 -6.08 -6.30 5.05
C ALA A 81 -6.94 -5.12 5.50
N VAL A 82 -7.47 -4.39 4.54
CA VAL A 82 -8.45 -3.32 4.73
C VAL A 82 -9.80 -3.95 4.41
N SER A 83 -10.74 -3.94 5.36
CA SER A 83 -12.07 -4.57 5.25
C SER A 83 -13.14 -3.59 5.67
#